data_AF-A0AAP1QW59-F1
#
_entry.id   AF-A0AAP1QW59-F1
#
_cell.length_a   1.000
_cell.length_b   1.000
_cell.length_c   1.000
_cell.angle_alpha   90.00
_cell.angle_beta   90.00
_cell.angle_gamma   90.00
#
_symmetry.space_group_name_H-M   'P 1'
#
loop_
_entity.id
_entity.type
_entity.pdbx_description
1 polymer ?
#
loop_
_entity_poly.entity_id
_entity_poly.type
_entity_poly.pdbx_seq_one_letter_code
_entity_poly.pdbx_strand_id
1 'polypeptide(L)'
;MFKRTLSQKIKDVVFYSLVFFILYTIIAYLLETKWLSSTIDLPKLNGILKDSLTLTAAFLAPGAAFILFTDWREQHNKQVRNEFGLKVFNQFEKFSKEIDQLGFIYTELEYLLPDEAKDKLDPFRIPLGLDHPVFIKNEHLILSYFKRVHIIQEEFNTLIDKFRYFGVVTNQLKPMAPWIKCILEDFANIHDELNDSYSEYLQLLEIIEDKISLYSKLRSEVEEKLTLNILQQLQEE
;
A
#
# COMPACT_ATOMS: atom_id res chain seq x y z
N MET A 1 -16.86 -8.51 -19.59
CA MET A 1 -16.59 -7.92 -20.93
C MET A 1 -15.07 -7.95 -21.10
N PHE A 2 -14.52 -8.81 -21.96
CA PHE A 2 -13.06 -8.99 -22.07
C PHE A 2 -12.39 -7.66 -22.47
N LYS A 3 -11.44 -7.20 -21.65
CA LYS A 3 -10.66 -5.98 -21.90
C LYS A 3 -9.81 -6.20 -23.15
N ARG A 4 -10.01 -5.39 -24.20
CA ARG A 4 -9.19 -5.45 -25.42
C ARG A 4 -7.76 -5.02 -25.10
N THR A 5 -6.78 -5.79 -25.56
CA THR A 5 -5.35 -5.47 -25.37
C THR A 5 -4.97 -4.22 -26.18
N LEU A 6 -3.90 -3.53 -25.77
CA LEU A 6 -3.36 -2.38 -26.50
C LEU A 6 -3.14 -2.70 -27.98
N SER A 7 -2.62 -3.90 -28.27
CA SER A 7 -2.42 -4.40 -29.63
C SER A 7 -3.71 -4.45 -30.45
N GLN A 8 -4.82 -4.88 -29.86
CA GLN A 8 -6.12 -4.91 -30.53
C GLN A 8 -6.65 -3.50 -30.79
N LYS A 9 -6.54 -2.58 -29.82
CA LYS A 9 -6.96 -1.18 -29.98
C LYS A 9 -6.17 -0.47 -31.09
N ILE A 10 -4.86 -0.71 -31.17
CA ILE A 10 -4.00 -0.17 -32.23
C ILE A 10 -4.39 -0.76 -33.59
N LYS A 11 -4.60 -2.08 -33.68
CA LYS A 11 -5.05 -2.73 -34.92
C LYS A 11 -6.38 -2.18 -35.42
N ASP A 12 -7.34 -1.96 -34.53
CA ASP A 12 -8.64 -1.37 -34.86
C ASP A 12 -8.46 0.03 -35.46
N VAL A 13 -7.67 0.91 -34.82
CA VAL A 13 -7.44 2.27 -35.35
C VAL A 13 -6.73 2.24 -36.69
N VAL A 14 -5.69 1.42 -36.87
CA VAL A 14 -4.99 1.30 -38.15
C VAL A 14 -5.94 0.82 -39.25
N PHE A 15 -6.79 -0.17 -38.95
CA PHE A 15 -7.79 -0.68 -39.89
C PHE A 15 -8.80 0.40 -40.29
N TYR A 16 -9.40 1.09 -39.32
CA TYR A 16 -10.37 2.16 -39.61
C TYR A 16 -9.74 3.35 -40.34
N SER A 17 -8.48 3.71 -40.04
CA SER A 17 -7.77 4.76 -40.76
C SER A 17 -7.46 4.37 -42.20
N LEU A 18 -7.12 3.10 -42.48
CA LEU A 18 -6.96 2.60 -43.85
C LEU A 18 -8.28 2.64 -44.63
N VAL A 19 -9.38 2.19 -44.02
CA VAL A 19 -10.72 2.25 -44.63
C VAL A 19 -11.12 3.69 -44.91
N PHE A 20 -10.90 4.60 -43.95
CA PHE A 20 -11.16 6.04 -44.13
C PHE A 20 -10.34 6.63 -45.27
N PHE A 21 -9.03 6.34 -45.33
CA PHE A 21 -8.15 6.79 -46.39
C PHE A 21 -8.62 6.34 -47.78
N ILE A 22 -8.98 5.06 -47.92
CA ILE A 22 -9.47 4.50 -49.20
C ILE A 22 -10.78 5.18 -49.61
N LEU A 23 -11.76 5.25 -48.71
CA LEU A 23 -13.07 5.85 -49.00
C LEU A 23 -12.95 7.33 -49.34
N TYR A 24 -12.17 8.10 -48.58
CA TYR A 24 -11.96 9.52 -48.83
C TYR A 24 -11.27 9.74 -50.18
N THR A 25 -10.24 8.94 -50.51
CA THR A 25 -9.54 9.03 -51.80
C THR A 25 -10.48 8.72 -52.97
N ILE A 26 -11.34 7.70 -52.85
CA ILE A 26 -12.35 7.36 -53.87
C ILE A 26 -13.34 8.51 -54.06
N ILE A 27 -13.87 9.07 -52.98
CA ILE A 27 -14.83 10.19 -53.04
C ILE A 27 -14.17 11.43 -53.66
N ALA A 28 -12.96 11.79 -53.22
CA ALA A 28 -12.22 12.92 -53.76
C ALA A 28 -11.91 12.75 -55.26
N TYR A 29 -11.54 11.53 -55.68
CA TYR A 29 -11.34 11.20 -57.09
C TYR A 29 -12.63 11.32 -57.92
N LEU A 30 -13.76 10.80 -57.41
CA LEU A 30 -15.05 10.91 -58.09
C LEU A 30 -15.51 12.36 -58.23
N LEU A 31 -15.29 13.19 -57.21
CA LEU A 31 -15.61 14.61 -57.25
C LEU A 31 -14.76 15.35 -58.28
N GLU A 32 -13.43 15.13 -58.29
CA GLU A 32 -12.52 15.81 -59.21
C GLU A 32 -12.75 15.40 -60.69
N THR A 33 -13.18 14.16 -60.92
CA THR A 33 -13.53 13.65 -62.27
C THR A 33 -14.96 13.94 -62.71
N LYS A 34 -15.72 14.73 -61.93
CA LYS A 34 -17.16 14.96 -62.16
C LYS A 34 -17.91 13.65 -62.40
N TRP A 35 -17.75 12.70 -61.50
CA TRP A 35 -18.31 11.35 -61.62
C TRP A 35 -17.83 10.60 -62.88
N LEU A 36 -16.51 10.50 -63.06
CA LEU A 36 -15.86 9.78 -64.16
C LEU A 36 -16.11 10.34 -65.57
N SER A 37 -16.62 11.56 -65.69
CA SER A 37 -16.89 12.19 -66.98
C SER A 37 -15.66 12.87 -67.60
N SER A 38 -14.56 13.02 -66.85
CA SER A 38 -13.31 13.60 -67.34
C SER A 38 -12.06 12.86 -66.85
N THR A 39 -11.01 12.86 -67.66
CA THR A 39 -9.68 12.36 -67.28
C THR A 39 -8.98 13.32 -66.31
N ILE A 40 -8.26 12.77 -65.32
CA ILE A 40 -7.53 13.56 -64.33
C ILE A 40 -6.05 13.68 -64.71
N ASP A 41 -5.46 14.86 -64.48
CA ASP A 41 -4.03 15.06 -64.67
C ASP A 41 -3.22 14.53 -63.46
N LEU A 42 -2.01 14.04 -63.73
CA LEU A 42 -1.06 13.53 -62.73
C LEU A 42 -0.83 14.48 -61.53
N PRO A 43 -0.65 15.82 -61.71
CA PRO A 43 -0.47 16.74 -60.59
C PRO A 43 -1.68 16.82 -59.66
N LYS A 44 -2.89 16.73 -60.21
CA LYS A 44 -4.15 16.76 -59.43
C LYS A 44 -4.35 15.47 -58.65
N LEU A 45 -4.05 14.32 -59.27
CA LEU A 45 -4.07 13.03 -58.58
C LEU A 45 -3.11 13.01 -57.38
N ASN A 46 -1.90 13.55 -57.55
CA ASN A 46 -0.92 13.68 -56.47
C ASN A 46 -1.44 14.60 -55.34
N GLY A 47 -2.14 15.68 -55.68
CA GLY A 47 -2.84 16.54 -54.71
C GLY A 47 -3.86 15.78 -53.87
N ILE A 48 -4.74 15.00 -54.50
CA ILE A 48 -5.75 14.19 -53.82
C ILE A 48 -5.10 13.19 -52.85
N LEU A 49 -4.05 12.49 -53.29
CA LEU A 49 -3.34 11.53 -52.43
C LEU A 49 -2.69 12.23 -51.23
N LYS A 50 -2.03 13.37 -51.47
CA LYS A 50 -1.41 14.17 -50.40
C LYS A 50 -2.43 14.65 -49.38
N ASP A 51 -3.57 15.16 -49.84
CA ASP A 51 -4.64 15.66 -48.96
C ASP A 51 -5.28 14.51 -48.17
N SER A 52 -5.53 13.37 -48.84
CA SER A 52 -6.06 12.17 -48.20
C SER A 52 -5.13 11.64 -47.11
N LEU A 53 -3.81 11.58 -47.38
CA LEU A 53 -2.80 11.20 -46.39
C LEU A 53 -2.71 12.20 -45.24
N THR A 54 -2.73 13.50 -45.55
CA THR A 54 -2.65 14.56 -44.55
C THR A 54 -3.85 14.53 -43.61
N LEU A 55 -5.06 14.38 -44.17
CA LEU A 55 -6.29 14.28 -43.41
C LEU A 55 -6.30 13.01 -42.55
N THR A 56 -5.91 11.87 -43.14
CA THR A 56 -5.82 10.61 -42.40
C THR A 56 -4.83 10.71 -41.24
N ALA A 57 -3.65 11.31 -41.46
CA ALA A 57 -2.66 11.54 -40.41
C ALA A 57 -3.18 12.48 -39.32
N ALA A 58 -3.91 13.54 -39.69
CA ALA A 58 -4.51 14.49 -38.77
C ALA A 58 -5.55 13.85 -37.83
N PHE A 59 -6.22 12.78 -38.26
CA PHE A 59 -7.14 12.00 -37.40
C PHE A 59 -6.45 10.84 -36.67
N LEU A 60 -5.48 10.18 -37.31
CA LEU A 60 -4.78 9.03 -36.74
C LEU A 60 -3.88 9.44 -35.57
N ALA A 61 -3.19 10.60 -35.66
CA ALA A 61 -2.29 11.04 -34.59
C ALA A 61 -3.01 11.31 -33.26
N PRO A 62 -4.12 12.08 -33.20
CA PRO A 62 -4.90 12.23 -31.97
C PRO A 62 -5.51 10.91 -31.48
N GLY A 63 -5.98 10.05 -32.39
CA GLY A 63 -6.55 8.74 -32.04
C GLY A 63 -5.53 7.81 -31.39
N ALA A 64 -4.34 7.71 -31.97
CA ALA A 64 -3.23 6.94 -31.40
C ALA A 64 -2.75 7.51 -30.07
N ALA A 65 -2.62 8.84 -29.97
CA ALA A 65 -2.26 9.52 -28.72
C ALA A 65 -3.27 9.24 -27.60
N PHE A 66 -4.57 9.25 -27.90
CA PHE A 66 -5.61 8.93 -26.94
C PHE A 66 -5.53 7.48 -26.44
N ILE A 67 -5.31 6.51 -27.34
CA ILE A 67 -5.16 5.10 -26.97
C ILE A 67 -3.92 4.90 -26.09
N LEU A 68 -2.78 5.46 -26.49
CA LEU A 68 -1.55 5.36 -25.73
C LEU A 68 -1.68 6.04 -24.37
N PHE A 69 -2.33 7.21 -24.29
CA PHE A 69 -2.54 7.92 -23.04
C PHE A 69 -3.47 7.14 -22.10
N THR A 70 -4.56 6.56 -22.61
CA THR A 70 -5.49 5.78 -21.79
C THR A 70 -4.83 4.52 -21.23
N ASP A 71 -4.03 3.82 -22.04
CA ASP A 71 -3.28 2.63 -21.60
C ASP A 71 -2.18 3.00 -20.60
N TRP A 72 -1.39 4.02 -20.90
CA TRP A 72 -0.36 4.56 -20.00
C TRP A 72 -0.97 5.00 -18.66
N ARG A 73 -2.09 5.73 -18.67
CA ARG A 73 -2.77 6.18 -17.45
C ARG A 73 -3.22 5.00 -16.60
N GLU A 74 -3.72 3.94 -17.22
CA GLU A 74 -4.13 2.73 -16.51
C GLU A 74 -2.93 2.04 -15.86
N GLN A 75 -1.85 1.83 -16.62
CA GLN A 75 -0.61 1.24 -16.11
C GLN A 75 0.02 2.09 -14.99
N HIS A 76 0.09 3.40 -15.18
CA HIS A 76 0.62 4.34 -14.20
C HIS A 76 -0.19 4.31 -12.89
N ASN A 77 -1.53 4.31 -12.98
CA ASN A 77 -2.38 4.21 -11.79
C ASN A 77 -2.17 2.87 -11.05
N LYS A 78 -2.04 1.76 -11.78
CA LYS A 78 -1.71 0.45 -11.19
C LYS A 78 -0.35 0.50 -10.49
N GLN A 79 0.67 1.03 -11.16
CA GLN A 79 2.02 1.16 -10.61
C GLN A 79 2.04 2.01 -9.34
N VAL A 80 1.38 3.17 -9.35
CA VAL A 80 1.28 4.06 -8.19
C VAL A 80 0.59 3.32 -7.04
N ARG A 81 -0.55 2.67 -7.28
CA ARG A 81 -1.22 1.86 -6.24
C ARG A 81 -0.29 0.81 -5.63
N ASN A 82 0.44 0.08 -6.47
CA ASN A 82 1.34 -0.97 -6.01
C ASN A 82 2.50 -0.40 -5.17
N GLU A 83 3.07 0.73 -5.60
CA GLU A 83 4.13 1.42 -4.85
C GLU A 83 3.65 1.84 -3.45
N PHE A 84 2.45 2.41 -3.35
CA PHE A 84 1.87 2.77 -2.05
C PHE A 84 1.53 1.54 -1.20
N GLY A 85 0.99 0.47 -1.81
CA GLY A 85 0.74 -0.80 -1.11
C GLY A 85 2.02 -1.39 -0.51
N LEU A 86 3.12 -1.41 -1.27
CA LEU A 86 4.43 -1.84 -0.80
C LEU A 86 4.98 -0.93 0.32
N LYS A 87 4.77 0.39 0.24
CA LYS A 87 5.18 1.30 1.32
C LYS A 87 4.44 1.00 2.63
N VAL A 88 3.15 0.67 2.56
CA VAL A 88 2.39 0.26 3.76
C VAL A 88 2.91 -1.07 4.29
N PHE A 89 3.11 -2.06 3.41
CA PHE A 89 3.62 -3.38 3.81
C PHE A 89 5.00 -3.30 4.47
N ASN A 90 5.96 -2.61 3.85
CA ASN A 90 7.31 -2.44 4.42
C ASN A 90 7.28 -1.70 5.76
N GLN A 91 6.33 -0.76 5.94
CA GLN A 91 6.17 -0.06 7.20
C GLN A 91 5.56 -0.97 8.28
N PHE A 92 4.61 -1.84 7.90
CA PHE A 92 4.06 -2.85 8.78
C PHE A 92 5.13 -3.86 9.22
N GLU A 93 6.01 -4.31 8.32
CA GLU A 93 7.13 -5.20 8.68
C GLU A 93 8.05 -4.59 9.73
N LYS A 94 8.35 -3.28 9.62
CA LYS A 94 9.11 -2.56 10.65
C LYS A 94 8.38 -2.56 11.98
N PHE A 95 7.11 -2.14 11.99
CA PHE A 95 6.28 -2.17 13.20
C PHE A 95 6.26 -3.56 13.86
N SER A 96 6.04 -4.62 13.08
CA SER A 96 6.08 -6.00 13.57
C SER A 96 7.43 -6.37 14.17
N LYS A 97 8.53 -6.03 13.48
CA LYS A 97 9.88 -6.33 13.95
C LYS A 97 10.18 -5.67 15.29
N GLU A 98 9.69 -4.46 15.52
CA GLU A 98 9.89 -3.75 16.78
C GLU A 98 9.12 -4.42 17.94
N ILE A 99 7.94 -4.99 17.67
CA ILE A 99 7.20 -5.82 18.63
C ILE A 99 7.97 -7.11 18.95
N ASP A 100 8.54 -7.78 17.95
CA ASP A 100 9.36 -8.98 18.18
C ASP A 100 10.59 -8.66 19.04
N GLN A 101 11.25 -7.52 18.78
CA GLN A 101 12.36 -7.04 19.60
C GLN A 101 11.95 -6.73 21.05
N LEU A 102 10.73 -6.21 21.26
CA LEU A 102 10.18 -6.02 22.60
C LEU A 102 10.03 -7.36 23.33
N GLY A 103 9.54 -8.39 22.63
CA GLY A 103 9.43 -9.76 23.15
C GLY A 103 10.78 -10.37 23.56
N PHE A 104 11.85 -10.11 22.81
CA PHE A 104 13.20 -10.53 23.21
C PHE A 104 13.69 -9.80 24.47
N ILE A 105 13.46 -8.49 24.57
CA ILE A 105 13.81 -7.73 25.78
C ILE A 105 13.05 -8.26 27.00
N TYR A 106 11.75 -8.56 26.85
CA TYR A 106 10.97 -9.19 27.92
C TYR A 106 11.54 -10.54 28.33
N THR A 107 11.90 -11.39 27.38
CA THR A 107 12.53 -12.68 27.66
C THR A 107 13.81 -12.50 28.48
N GLU A 108 14.66 -11.53 28.10
CA GLU A 108 15.89 -11.20 28.85
C GLU A 108 15.57 -10.70 30.27
N LEU A 109 14.54 -9.86 30.43
CA LEU A 109 14.08 -9.38 31.73
C LEU A 109 13.56 -10.54 32.60
N GLU A 110 12.76 -11.45 32.03
CA GLU A 110 12.24 -12.61 32.73
C GLU A 110 13.38 -13.51 33.26
N TYR A 111 14.46 -13.68 32.49
CA TYR A 111 15.64 -14.45 32.92
C TYR A 111 16.38 -13.84 34.11
N LEU A 112 16.19 -12.56 34.41
CA LEU A 112 16.79 -11.91 35.59
C LEU A 112 16.04 -12.25 36.88
N LEU A 113 14.81 -12.79 36.77
CA LEU A 113 14.01 -13.16 37.92
C LEU A 113 14.51 -14.50 38.52
N PRO A 114 14.98 -14.51 39.79
CA PRO A 114 15.36 -15.73 40.48
C PRO A 114 14.17 -16.68 40.63
N ASP A 115 14.44 -17.99 40.63
CA ASP A 115 13.41 -19.03 40.75
C ASP A 115 12.56 -18.84 42.03
N GLU A 116 13.16 -18.38 43.12
CA GLU A 116 12.50 -18.14 44.41
C GLU A 116 11.53 -16.95 44.40
N ALA A 117 11.62 -16.09 43.38
CA ALA A 117 10.76 -14.92 43.20
C ALA A 117 9.73 -15.11 42.07
N LYS A 118 9.82 -16.21 41.31
CA LYS A 118 9.07 -16.47 40.08
C LYS A 118 7.68 -17.05 40.30
N ASP A 119 7.53 -17.95 41.28
CA ASP A 119 6.24 -18.58 41.54
C ASP A 119 5.33 -17.69 42.39
N LYS A 120 4.27 -17.17 41.77
CA LYS A 120 3.25 -16.34 42.42
C LYS A 120 2.39 -17.11 43.42
N LEU A 121 2.27 -18.43 43.22
CA LEU A 121 1.46 -19.30 44.07
C LEU A 121 2.25 -19.83 45.27
N ASP A 122 3.58 -19.65 45.30
CA ASP A 122 4.42 -20.05 46.41
C ASP A 122 4.19 -19.11 47.63
N PRO A 123 3.67 -19.62 48.76
CA PRO A 123 3.51 -18.83 49.98
C PRO A 123 4.84 -18.33 50.57
N PHE A 124 5.97 -18.92 50.17
CA PHE A 124 7.31 -18.57 50.63
C PHE A 124 8.09 -17.71 49.63
N ARG A 125 7.43 -17.24 48.55
CA ARG A 125 8.02 -16.37 47.54
C ARG A 125 8.71 -15.17 48.18
N ILE A 126 9.91 -14.85 47.68
CA ILE A 126 10.66 -13.67 48.09
C ILE A 126 10.34 -12.53 47.11
N PRO A 127 9.56 -11.50 47.49
CA PRO A 127 9.29 -10.37 46.61
C PRO A 127 10.57 -9.56 46.37
N LEU A 128 10.81 -9.20 45.11
CA LEU A 128 11.90 -8.33 44.72
C LEU A 128 11.40 -6.91 44.54
N GLY A 129 11.76 -6.04 45.48
CA GLY A 129 11.55 -4.60 45.37
C GLY A 129 12.39 -3.99 44.25
N LEU A 130 12.02 -2.76 43.84
CA LEU A 130 12.73 -2.01 42.80
C LEU A 130 14.15 -1.55 43.22
N ASP A 131 14.45 -1.59 44.52
CA ASP A 131 15.75 -1.31 45.11
C ASP A 131 16.70 -2.53 45.07
N HIS A 132 16.21 -3.69 44.65
CA HIS A 132 17.02 -4.90 44.60
C HIS A 132 18.20 -4.77 43.61
N PRO A 133 19.40 -5.29 43.91
CA PRO A 133 20.58 -5.14 43.04
C PRO A 133 20.40 -5.67 41.62
N VAL A 134 19.47 -6.60 41.39
CA VAL A 134 19.11 -7.10 40.05
C VAL A 134 18.57 -5.96 39.18
N PHE A 135 17.76 -5.06 39.74
CA PHE A 135 17.20 -3.92 39.04
C PHE A 135 18.28 -2.88 38.73
N ILE A 136 19.07 -2.49 39.74
CA ILE A 136 20.11 -1.47 39.61
C ILE A 136 21.18 -1.90 38.59
N LYS A 137 21.59 -3.16 38.60
CA LYS A 137 22.60 -3.67 37.66
C LYS A 137 22.07 -3.78 36.21
N ASN A 138 20.77 -3.94 36.04
CA ASN A 138 20.13 -4.16 34.74
C ASN A 138 19.20 -3.01 34.32
N GLU A 139 19.35 -1.82 34.93
CA GLU A 139 18.56 -0.63 34.62
C GLU A 139 18.55 -0.32 33.12
N HIS A 140 19.68 -0.52 32.44
CA HIS A 140 19.82 -0.34 31.00
C HIS A 140 18.84 -1.18 30.17
N LEU A 141 18.49 -2.39 30.63
CA LEU A 141 17.55 -3.29 29.95
C LEU A 141 16.10 -2.83 30.13
N ILE A 142 15.78 -2.30 31.31
CA ILE A 142 14.46 -1.71 31.57
C ILE A 142 14.28 -0.42 30.77
N LEU A 143 15.32 0.42 30.70
CA LEU A 143 15.32 1.60 29.84
C LEU A 143 15.22 1.23 28.35
N SER A 144 15.84 0.11 27.93
CA SER A 144 15.75 -0.36 26.55
C SER A 144 14.33 -0.83 26.21
N TYR A 145 13.60 -1.43 27.15
CA TYR A 145 12.18 -1.73 27.02
C TYR A 145 11.35 -0.47 26.75
N PHE A 146 11.45 0.56 27.62
CA PHE A 146 10.68 1.79 27.44
C PHE A 146 11.05 2.52 26.14
N LYS A 147 12.33 2.51 25.77
CA LYS A 147 12.78 3.03 24.48
C LYS A 147 12.14 2.29 23.32
N ARG A 148 12.02 0.96 23.41
CA ARG A 148 11.40 0.14 22.37
C ARG A 148 9.91 0.42 22.24
N VAL A 149 9.20 0.56 23.36
CA VAL A 149 7.78 0.98 23.38
C VAL A 149 7.58 2.31 22.65
N HIS A 150 8.48 3.28 22.88
CA HIS A 150 8.43 4.55 22.16
C HIS A 150 8.64 4.39 20.65
N ILE A 151 9.62 3.57 20.24
CA ILE A 151 9.85 3.29 18.81
C ILE A 151 8.63 2.62 18.17
N ILE A 152 7.99 1.66 18.85
CA ILE A 152 6.75 1.02 18.38
C ILE A 152 5.67 2.09 18.13
N GLN A 153 5.53 3.07 19.02
CA GLN A 153 4.60 4.17 18.85
C GLN A 153 4.92 5.04 17.62
N GLU A 154 6.19 5.38 17.38
CA GLU A 154 6.60 6.12 16.19
C GLU A 154 6.32 5.36 14.90
N GLU A 155 6.66 4.06 14.87
CA GLU A 155 6.46 3.20 13.70
C GLU A 155 4.96 2.96 13.43
N PHE A 156 4.14 2.83 14.48
CA PHE A 156 2.70 2.71 14.38
C PHE A 156 2.06 4.00 13.85
N ASN A 157 2.43 5.17 14.37
CA ASN A 157 1.94 6.45 13.85
C ASN A 157 2.27 6.63 12.37
N THR A 158 3.52 6.30 12.00
CA THR A 158 3.95 6.30 10.60
C THR A 158 3.12 5.33 9.76
N LEU A 159 2.83 4.13 10.27
CA LEU A 159 2.00 3.13 9.60
C LEU A 159 0.57 3.64 9.34
N ILE A 160 -0.07 4.26 10.34
CA ILE A 160 -1.41 4.86 10.19
C ILE A 160 -1.41 5.94 9.10
N ASP A 161 -0.39 6.77 9.04
CA ASP A 161 -0.26 7.76 7.98
C ASP A 161 -0.09 7.11 6.61
N LYS A 162 0.71 6.05 6.48
CA LYS A 162 0.80 5.28 5.22
C LYS A 162 -0.55 4.68 4.82
N PHE A 163 -1.33 4.15 5.77
CA PHE A 163 -2.68 3.65 5.49
C PHE A 163 -3.62 4.75 4.99
N ARG A 164 -3.57 5.95 5.58
CA ARG A 164 -4.35 7.10 5.12
C ARG A 164 -3.99 7.49 3.69
N TYR A 165 -2.70 7.62 3.38
CA TYR A 165 -2.25 7.93 2.02
C TYR A 165 -2.65 6.85 1.01
N PHE A 166 -2.49 5.58 1.37
CA PHE A 166 -2.94 4.47 0.54
C PHE A 166 -4.45 4.56 0.28
N GLY A 167 -5.27 4.74 1.32
CA GLY A 167 -6.71 4.89 1.19
C GLY A 167 -7.15 6.07 0.33
N VAL A 168 -6.40 7.17 0.32
CA VAL A 168 -6.65 8.31 -0.59
C VAL A 168 -6.35 7.91 -2.05
N VAL A 169 -5.20 7.30 -2.31
CA VAL A 169 -4.75 6.90 -3.65
C VAL A 169 -5.65 5.81 -4.26
N THR A 170 -6.14 4.88 -3.43
CA THR A 170 -6.99 3.78 -3.87
C THR A 170 -8.48 4.10 -3.79
N ASN A 171 -8.85 5.30 -3.34
CA ASN A 171 -10.23 5.70 -3.06
C ASN A 171 -10.94 4.76 -2.06
N GLN A 172 -10.18 4.20 -1.12
CA GLN A 172 -10.64 3.31 -0.05
C GLN A 172 -10.65 3.97 1.33
N LEU A 173 -10.38 5.27 1.44
CA LEU A 173 -10.33 5.94 2.74
C LEU A 173 -11.64 5.76 3.54
N LYS A 174 -12.80 5.86 2.88
CA LYS A 174 -14.11 5.68 3.52
C LYS A 174 -14.33 4.27 4.06
N PRO A 175 -14.16 3.18 3.28
CA PRO A 175 -14.28 1.82 3.83
C PRO A 175 -13.18 1.48 4.84
N MET A 176 -12.02 2.15 4.79
CA MET A 176 -10.95 1.91 5.76
C MET A 176 -11.14 2.62 7.10
N ALA A 177 -11.83 3.76 7.11
CA ALA A 177 -11.96 4.60 8.30
C ALA A 177 -12.49 3.87 9.55
N PRO A 178 -13.50 2.98 9.49
CA PRO A 178 -14.01 2.29 10.67
C PRO A 178 -12.96 1.42 11.35
N TRP A 179 -12.23 0.59 10.58
CA TRP A 179 -11.24 -0.29 11.18
C TRP A 179 -9.96 0.47 11.56
N ILE A 180 -9.57 1.53 10.84
CA ILE A 180 -8.45 2.39 11.26
C ILE A 180 -8.76 3.00 12.63
N LYS A 181 -10.02 3.42 12.85
CA LYS A 181 -10.46 3.93 14.14
C LYS A 181 -10.36 2.87 15.24
N CYS A 182 -10.81 1.63 14.98
CA CYS A 182 -10.66 0.54 15.95
C CYS A 182 -9.19 0.30 16.32
N ILE A 183 -8.30 0.18 15.33
CA ILE A 183 -6.86 -0.03 15.57
C ILE A 183 -6.25 1.12 16.39
N LEU A 184 -6.67 2.37 16.14
CA LEU A 184 -6.24 3.52 16.94
C LEU A 184 -6.74 3.45 18.39
N GLU A 185 -7.98 3.04 18.60
CA GLU A 185 -8.57 2.84 19.94
C GLU A 185 -7.84 1.70 20.68
N ASP A 186 -7.61 0.57 20.02
CA ASP A 186 -6.86 -0.56 20.59
C ASP A 186 -5.43 -0.16 20.94
N PHE A 187 -4.75 0.58 20.06
CA PHE A 187 -3.41 1.09 20.34
C PHE A 187 -3.40 2.07 21.52
N ALA A 188 -4.40 2.97 21.61
CA ALA A 188 -4.51 3.89 22.74
C ALA A 188 -4.70 3.14 24.07
N ASN A 189 -5.48 2.06 24.08
CA ASN A 189 -5.71 1.24 25.27
C ASN A 189 -4.42 0.54 25.77
N ILE A 190 -3.48 0.20 24.89
CA ILE A 190 -2.18 -0.39 25.28
C ILE A 190 -1.32 0.59 26.08
N HIS A 191 -1.50 1.89 25.82
CA HIS A 191 -0.74 2.98 26.43
C HIS A 191 -1.50 3.69 27.56
N ASP A 192 -2.56 3.08 28.11
CA ASP A 192 -3.26 3.64 29.27
C ASP A 192 -2.45 3.47 30.56
N GLU A 193 -1.55 4.43 30.82
CA GLU A 193 -0.65 4.45 31.98
C GLU A 193 -1.38 4.54 33.33
N LEU A 194 -2.68 4.83 33.36
CA LEU A 194 -3.45 5.00 34.60
C LEU A 194 -3.59 3.70 35.39
N ASN A 195 -3.39 2.54 34.75
CA ASN A 195 -3.53 1.22 35.37
C ASN A 195 -2.20 0.51 35.66
N ASP A 196 -1.07 1.08 35.23
CA ASP A 196 0.25 0.42 35.29
C ASP A 196 1.03 0.75 36.57
N SER A 197 0.46 0.47 37.75
CA SER A 197 1.17 0.62 39.00
C SER A 197 1.91 -0.65 39.39
N TYR A 198 3.21 -0.56 39.68
CA TYR A 198 4.01 -1.67 40.18
C TYR A 198 4.90 -1.22 41.36
N SER A 199 5.01 -2.08 42.37
CA SER A 199 5.94 -1.91 43.50
C SER A 199 7.04 -2.98 43.51
N GLU A 200 6.88 -4.03 42.71
CA GLU A 200 7.76 -5.19 42.67
C GLU A 200 8.14 -5.56 41.23
N TYR A 201 9.29 -6.22 41.06
CA TYR A 201 9.79 -6.60 39.74
C TYR A 201 8.88 -7.59 39.01
N LEU A 202 8.30 -8.56 39.71
CA LEU A 202 7.35 -9.50 39.11
C LEU A 202 6.11 -8.78 38.55
N GLN A 203 5.59 -7.78 39.26
CA GLN A 203 4.44 -6.99 38.80
C GLN A 203 4.79 -6.19 37.53
N LEU A 204 6.01 -5.64 37.46
CA LEU A 204 6.50 -5.00 36.24
C LEU A 204 6.53 -5.98 35.06
N LEU A 205 7.03 -7.20 35.26
CA LEU A 205 7.05 -8.23 34.23
C LEU A 205 5.65 -8.62 33.77
N GLU A 206 4.69 -8.77 34.69
CA GLU A 206 3.28 -9.04 34.36
C GLU A 206 2.68 -7.94 33.47
N ILE A 207 2.89 -6.67 33.83
CA ILE A 207 2.44 -5.53 33.01
C ILE A 207 3.06 -5.56 31.62
N ILE A 208 4.36 -5.88 31.54
CA ILE A 208 5.07 -5.98 30.26
C ILE A 208 4.52 -7.13 29.41
N GLU A 209 4.30 -8.30 30.00
CA GLU A 209 3.74 -9.48 29.32
C GLU A 209 2.36 -9.18 28.75
N ASP A 210 1.48 -8.58 29.56
CA ASP A 210 0.13 -8.18 29.14
C ASP A 210 0.20 -7.21 27.94
N LYS A 211 1.08 -6.20 28.01
CA LYS A 211 1.27 -5.25 26.89
C LYS A 211 1.80 -5.93 25.63
N ILE A 212 2.75 -6.86 25.75
CA ILE A 212 3.27 -7.61 24.60
C ILE A 212 2.17 -8.46 23.96
N SER A 213 1.30 -9.06 24.78
CA SER A 213 0.14 -9.82 24.31
C SER A 213 -0.83 -8.92 23.53
N LEU A 214 -1.12 -7.73 24.04
CA LEU A 214 -1.96 -6.74 23.36
C LEU A 214 -1.33 -6.24 22.05
N TYR A 215 -0.02 -5.93 22.03
CA TYR A 215 0.68 -5.57 20.80
C TYR A 215 0.65 -6.70 19.77
N SER A 216 0.80 -7.95 20.21
CA SER A 216 0.75 -9.13 19.33
C SER A 216 -0.62 -9.29 18.70
N LYS A 217 -1.69 -9.09 19.48
CA LYS A 217 -3.07 -9.09 18.99
C LYS A 217 -3.29 -7.97 17.97
N LEU A 218 -2.89 -6.73 18.30
CA LEU A 218 -2.99 -5.58 17.41
C LEU A 218 -2.25 -5.83 16.09
N ARG A 219 -1.03 -6.40 16.15
CA ARG A 219 -0.27 -6.78 14.96
C ARG A 219 -1.05 -7.72 14.07
N SER A 220 -1.63 -8.79 14.62
CA SER A 220 -2.40 -9.76 13.86
C SER A 220 -3.65 -9.14 13.22
N GLU A 221 -4.34 -8.24 13.91
CA GLU A 221 -5.47 -7.53 13.35
C GLU A 221 -5.06 -6.61 12.19
N VAL A 222 -3.97 -5.86 12.34
CA VAL A 222 -3.39 -5.03 11.27
C VAL A 222 -3.00 -5.89 10.07
N GLU A 223 -2.37 -7.05 10.30
CA GLU A 223 -1.96 -8.00 9.25
C GLU A 223 -3.15 -8.52 8.45
N GLU A 224 -4.23 -8.90 9.14
CA GLU A 224 -5.46 -9.37 8.50
C GLU A 224 -6.06 -8.27 7.60
N LYS A 225 -6.16 -7.04 8.12
CA LYS A 225 -6.68 -5.91 7.34
C LYS A 225 -5.77 -5.53 6.17
N LEU A 226 -4.45 -5.67 6.34
CA LEU A 226 -3.47 -5.43 5.28
C LEU A 226 -3.61 -6.49 4.17
N THR A 227 -3.74 -7.76 4.56
CA THR A 227 -3.90 -8.87 3.61
C THR A 227 -5.20 -8.74 2.81
N LEU A 228 -6.30 -8.45 3.49
CA LEU A 228 -7.61 -8.27 2.85
C LEU A 228 -7.67 -7.05 1.93
N ASN A 229 -7.04 -5.92 2.30
CA ASN A 229 -7.20 -4.67 1.54
C ASN A 229 -6.08 -4.38 0.54
N ILE A 230 -4.85 -4.82 0.83
CA ILE A 230 -3.67 -4.46 0.03
C ILE A 230 -3.23 -5.64 -0.83
N LEU A 231 -3.00 -6.82 -0.24
CA LEU A 231 -2.45 -7.96 -0.99
C LEU A 231 -3.45 -8.51 -2.02
N GLN A 232 -4.74 -8.59 -1.70
CA GLN A 232 -5.76 -8.99 -2.67
C GLN A 232 -5.84 -8.05 -3.88
N GLN A 233 -5.63 -6.74 -3.67
CA GLN A 233 -5.65 -5.75 -4.76
C GLN A 233 -4.39 -5.75 -5.63
N LEU A 234 -3.28 -6.26 -5.10
CA LEU A 234 -2.06 -6.48 -5.88
C LEU A 234 -2.19 -7.73 -6.78
N GLN A 235 -3.06 -8.67 -6.43
CA GLN A 235 -3.27 -9.93 -7.14
C GLN A 235 -4.37 -9.87 -8.22
N GLU A 236 -5.29 -8.90 -8.17
CA GLU A 236 -6.29 -8.70 -9.23
C GLU A 236 -5.66 -8.11 -10.50
N GLU A 237 -5.41 -8.98 -11.48
CA GLU A 237 -4.87 -8.71 -12.83
C GLU A 237 -5.80 -7.88 -13.74
#